data_AF-A0A3N9WJP5-F1
#
_entry.id   AF-A0A3N9WJP5-F1
#
_cell.length_a   1.000
_cell.length_b   1.000
_cell.length_c   1.000
_cell.angle_alpha   90.00
_cell.angle_beta   90.00
_cell.angle_gamma   90.00
#
_symmetry.space_group_name_H-M   'P 1'
#
loop_
_entity.id
_entity.type
_entity.pdbx_description
1 polymer ?
#
loop_
_entity_poly.entity_id
_entity_poly.type
_entity_poly.pdbx_seq_one_letter_code
_entity_poly.pdbx_strand_id
1 'polypeptide(L)'
;MTTPAAYQVSHLDALEAESIFVMREVVAEMERPVMLFSGGKDSIVMLRLAQKAFAPANIPFPVMHVDTGHNFPEVLEYRDQRVAELGLQLVVASVPEALASGMVRESGDGMRNRIQTPVLLDAVEKHRFDALFGGARRDEEKARAKERVFSFRDEFGQWDPKNQRPELWSLYNGRHHPGESIRVFPLSNWTELDVWHYIARERIPLPSIYYAHEREVIERDGMFYAVNEFFRPRAGEERFKAQVRYRTVGDASCTAAVRSDADTVEKVIEEVAATRITERGATRGDDRVSEAAMEDRKREGYF
;
A
#
# COMPACT_ATOMS: atom_id res chain seq x y z
N MET A 1 -8.64 33.86 -36.74
CA MET A 1 -8.11 32.48 -36.66
C MET A 1 -7.65 32.27 -35.22
N THR A 2 -8.44 31.56 -34.42
CA THR A 2 -8.04 31.13 -33.07
C THR A 2 -7.01 30.02 -33.22
N THR A 3 -5.78 30.28 -32.82
CA THR A 3 -4.74 29.27 -32.67
C THR A 3 -5.29 28.12 -31.83
N PRO A 4 -5.21 26.85 -32.25
CA PRO A 4 -5.61 25.74 -31.40
C PRO A 4 -4.77 25.81 -30.13
N ALA A 5 -5.42 25.79 -28.96
CA ALA A 5 -4.70 25.63 -27.71
C ALA A 5 -3.85 24.36 -27.82
N ALA A 6 -2.54 24.48 -27.65
CA ALA A 6 -1.65 23.34 -27.69
C ALA A 6 -2.05 22.36 -26.57
N TYR A 7 -2.33 21.11 -26.92
CA TYR A 7 -2.60 20.06 -25.94
C TYR A 7 -1.39 19.95 -24.99
N GLN A 8 -1.58 20.26 -23.72
CA GLN A 8 -0.56 20.15 -22.67
C GLN A 8 -0.97 19.06 -21.70
N VAL A 9 -0.10 18.05 -21.55
CA VAL A 9 -0.26 16.97 -20.57
C VAL A 9 0.10 17.54 -19.21
N SER A 10 -0.82 17.48 -18.24
CA SER A 10 -0.51 17.88 -16.87
C SER A 10 0.38 16.84 -16.18
N HIS A 11 1.02 17.22 -15.07
CA HIS A 11 1.84 16.29 -14.27
C HIS A 11 1.06 15.02 -13.87
N LEU A 12 -0.17 15.17 -13.37
CA LEU A 12 -1.02 14.03 -13.00
C LEU A 12 -1.48 13.20 -14.20
N ASP A 13 -1.60 13.80 -15.39
CA ASP A 13 -1.92 13.04 -16.62
C ASP A 13 -0.72 12.19 -17.06
N ALA A 14 0.50 12.72 -16.91
CA ALA A 14 1.72 11.96 -17.19
C ALA A 14 1.88 10.79 -16.23
N LEU A 15 1.68 11.01 -14.92
CA LEU A 15 1.71 9.96 -13.90
C LEU A 15 0.61 8.90 -14.12
N GLU A 16 -0.62 9.33 -14.42
CA GLU A 16 -1.73 8.42 -14.77
C GLU A 16 -1.39 7.55 -15.99
N ALA A 17 -0.87 8.17 -17.05
CA ALA A 17 -0.48 7.47 -18.26
C ALA A 17 0.65 6.46 -18.01
N GLU A 18 1.67 6.83 -17.23
CA GLU A 18 2.77 5.93 -16.84
C GLU A 18 2.25 4.71 -16.07
N SER A 19 1.42 4.92 -15.04
CA SER A 19 0.89 3.82 -14.24
C SER A 19 -0.02 2.89 -15.07
N ILE A 20 -0.88 3.46 -15.93
CA ILE A 20 -1.72 2.68 -16.85
C ILE A 20 -0.86 1.87 -17.81
N PHE A 21 0.19 2.46 -18.36
CA PHE A 21 1.13 1.78 -19.25
C PHE A 21 1.78 0.58 -18.54
N VAL A 22 2.34 0.78 -17.35
CA VAL A 22 2.95 -0.28 -16.53
C VAL A 22 1.95 -1.43 -16.27
N MET A 23 0.70 -1.11 -15.90
CA MET A 23 -0.32 -2.14 -15.65
C MET A 23 -0.65 -2.96 -16.91
N ARG A 24 -0.72 -2.30 -18.08
CA ARG A 24 -1.00 -2.97 -19.35
C ARG A 24 0.16 -3.88 -19.78
N GLU A 25 1.41 -3.44 -19.61
CA GLU A 25 2.59 -4.26 -19.91
C GLU A 25 2.59 -5.54 -19.08
N VAL A 26 2.33 -5.44 -17.77
CA VAL A 26 2.23 -6.62 -16.90
C VAL A 26 1.13 -7.56 -17.35
N VAL A 27 -0.07 -7.06 -17.65
CA VAL A 27 -1.16 -7.93 -18.11
C VAL A 27 -0.89 -8.54 -19.50
N ALA A 28 -0.09 -7.87 -20.33
CA ALA A 28 0.29 -8.39 -21.64
C ALA A 28 1.37 -9.49 -21.56
N GLU A 29 2.27 -9.42 -20.57
CA GLU A 29 3.43 -10.32 -20.47
C GLU A 29 3.29 -11.43 -19.41
N MET A 30 2.40 -11.29 -18.42
CA MET A 30 2.29 -12.19 -17.28
C MET A 30 1.04 -13.07 -17.35
N GLU A 31 1.13 -14.30 -16.86
CA GLU A 31 0.04 -15.28 -16.87
C GLU A 31 -0.99 -15.01 -15.76
N ARG A 32 -0.53 -14.69 -14.54
CA ARG A 32 -1.36 -14.62 -13.33
C ARG A 32 -1.00 -13.40 -12.47
N PRO A 33 -1.23 -12.17 -12.98
CA PRO A 33 -1.08 -10.99 -12.16
C PRO A 33 -2.13 -10.95 -11.04
N VAL A 34 -1.78 -10.30 -9.94
CA VAL A 34 -2.69 -9.96 -8.83
C VAL A 34 -2.37 -8.56 -8.31
N MET A 35 -3.38 -7.85 -7.83
CA MET A 35 -3.16 -6.54 -7.20
C MET A 35 -3.27 -6.64 -5.68
N LEU A 36 -2.23 -6.23 -4.96
CA LEU A 36 -2.27 -6.09 -3.51
C LEU A 36 -3.17 -4.91 -3.13
N PHE A 37 -4.30 -5.22 -2.50
CA PHE A 37 -5.34 -4.26 -2.16
C PHE A 37 -5.67 -4.31 -0.68
N SER A 38 -5.01 -3.43 0.08
CA SER A 38 -5.18 -3.29 1.53
C SER A 38 -6.35 -2.39 1.94
N GLY A 39 -7.01 -1.71 1.00
CA GLY A 39 -7.92 -0.60 1.31
C GLY A 39 -7.20 0.68 1.78
N GLY A 40 -5.88 0.73 1.62
CA GLY A 40 -5.07 1.93 1.85
C GLY A 40 -5.21 2.96 0.72
N LYS A 41 -4.94 4.24 0.99
CA LYS A 41 -5.11 5.32 -0.01
C LYS A 41 -4.38 5.04 -1.33
N ASP A 42 -3.15 4.52 -1.27
CA ASP A 42 -2.35 4.23 -2.46
C ASP A 42 -2.90 3.03 -3.23
N SER A 43 -3.31 1.97 -2.54
CA SER A 43 -3.92 0.81 -3.20
C SER A 43 -5.31 1.12 -3.77
N ILE A 44 -6.02 2.10 -3.20
CA ILE A 44 -7.26 2.65 -3.75
C ILE A 44 -7.01 3.46 -5.03
N VAL A 45 -5.98 4.32 -5.05
CA VAL A 45 -5.57 5.03 -6.28
C VAL A 45 -5.11 4.04 -7.35
N MET A 46 -4.32 3.04 -6.96
CA MET A 46 -3.88 1.97 -7.86
C MET A 46 -5.07 1.18 -8.44
N LEU A 47 -6.09 0.89 -7.63
CA LEU A 47 -7.31 0.25 -8.10
C LEU A 47 -8.06 1.15 -9.11
N ARG A 48 -8.16 2.45 -8.85
CA ARG A 48 -8.75 3.42 -9.79
C ARG A 48 -8.00 3.47 -11.12
N LEU A 49 -6.66 3.41 -11.09
CA LEU A 49 -5.83 3.35 -12.29
C LEU A 49 -6.05 2.04 -13.06
N ALA A 50 -6.20 0.91 -12.39
CA ALA A 50 -6.53 -0.36 -13.04
C ALA A 50 -7.91 -0.31 -13.73
N GLN A 51 -8.92 0.30 -13.10
CA GLN A 51 -10.22 0.50 -13.76
C GLN A 51 -10.06 1.28 -15.08
N LYS A 52 -9.26 2.36 -15.08
CA LYS A 52 -8.99 3.14 -16.30
C LYS A 52 -8.16 2.37 -17.32
N ALA A 53 -7.19 1.56 -16.87
CA ALA A 53 -6.31 0.81 -17.74
C ALA A 53 -7.07 -0.20 -18.61
N PHE A 54 -8.11 -0.82 -18.07
CA PHE A 54 -8.86 -1.90 -18.73
C PHE A 54 -10.28 -1.52 -19.15
N ALA A 55 -10.72 -0.29 -18.89
CA ALA A 55 -12.00 0.20 -19.37
C ALA A 55 -12.12 0.06 -20.91
N PRO A 56 -13.30 -0.31 -21.44
CA PRO A 56 -14.57 -0.54 -20.72
C PRO A 56 -14.73 -1.98 -20.18
N ALA A 57 -13.72 -2.84 -20.30
CA ALA A 57 -13.76 -4.19 -19.75
C ALA A 57 -13.50 -4.19 -18.24
N ASN A 58 -13.79 -5.33 -17.60
CA ASN A 58 -13.45 -5.55 -16.20
C ASN A 58 -11.93 -5.68 -16.02
N ILE A 59 -11.46 -5.44 -14.80
CA ILE A 59 -10.06 -5.68 -14.42
C ILE A 59 -9.77 -7.19 -14.61
N PRO A 60 -8.73 -7.57 -15.38
CA PRO A 60 -8.52 -8.96 -15.80
C PRO A 60 -7.76 -9.81 -14.77
N PHE A 61 -7.62 -9.33 -13.53
CA PHE A 61 -6.90 -10.01 -12.46
C PHE A 61 -7.61 -9.85 -11.11
N PRO A 62 -7.41 -10.81 -10.18
CA PRO A 62 -7.93 -10.69 -8.83
C PRO A 62 -7.20 -9.58 -8.05
N VAL A 63 -7.83 -9.18 -6.94
CA VAL A 63 -7.18 -8.42 -5.88
C VAL A 63 -6.87 -9.35 -4.71
N MET A 64 -5.82 -9.05 -3.95
CA MET A 64 -5.44 -9.82 -2.78
C MET A 64 -5.18 -8.92 -1.57
N HIS A 65 -5.65 -9.36 -0.40
CA HIS A 65 -5.35 -8.72 0.87
C HIS A 65 -4.71 -9.72 1.83
N VAL A 66 -3.60 -9.33 2.46
CA VAL A 66 -3.01 -10.06 3.58
C VAL A 66 -3.70 -9.60 4.86
N ASP A 67 -4.62 -10.40 5.36
CA ASP A 67 -5.41 -10.09 6.54
C ASP A 67 -4.66 -10.52 7.80
N THR A 68 -4.16 -9.55 8.55
CA THR A 68 -3.47 -9.79 9.82
C THR A 68 -4.41 -10.13 10.95
N GLY A 69 -5.73 -9.97 10.80
CA GLY A 69 -6.70 -9.98 11.88
C GLY A 69 -6.62 -8.76 12.81
N HIS A 70 -5.68 -7.84 12.60
CA HIS A 70 -5.53 -6.58 13.35
C HIS A 70 -5.84 -5.37 12.46
N ASN A 71 -6.60 -5.54 11.38
CA ASN A 71 -6.95 -4.45 10.46
C ASN A 71 -7.98 -3.49 11.08
N PHE A 72 -7.97 -2.23 10.63
CA PHE A 72 -9.02 -1.27 11.00
C PHE A 72 -10.35 -1.61 10.31
N PRO A 73 -11.48 -1.65 11.05
CA PRO A 73 -12.80 -1.94 10.47
C PRO A 73 -13.16 -1.02 9.31
N GLU A 74 -12.85 0.27 9.41
CA GLU A 74 -13.16 1.28 8.38
C GLU A 74 -12.48 0.95 7.04
N VAL A 75 -11.30 0.33 7.09
CA VAL A 75 -10.55 -0.07 5.91
C VAL A 75 -11.11 -1.36 5.30
N LEU A 76 -11.48 -2.33 6.14
CA LEU A 76 -12.09 -3.59 5.69
C LEU A 76 -13.47 -3.36 5.06
N GLU A 77 -14.30 -2.52 5.69
CA GLU A 77 -15.62 -2.15 5.18
C GLU A 77 -15.51 -1.51 3.79
N TYR A 78 -14.60 -0.55 3.62
CA TYR A 78 -14.36 0.07 2.33
C TYR A 78 -13.85 -0.94 1.28
N ARG A 79 -12.91 -1.81 1.67
CA ARG A 79 -12.36 -2.86 0.80
C ARG A 79 -13.48 -3.73 0.25
N ASP A 80 -14.31 -4.27 1.14
CA ASP A 80 -15.37 -5.21 0.80
C ASP A 80 -16.44 -4.56 -0.07
N GLN A 81 -16.84 -3.33 0.28
CA GLN A 81 -17.74 -2.55 -0.55
C GLN A 81 -17.17 -2.33 -1.95
N ARG A 82 -15.91 -1.90 -2.07
CA ARG A 82 -15.30 -1.60 -3.37
C ARG A 82 -15.11 -2.85 -4.24
N VAL A 83 -14.72 -3.96 -3.64
CA VAL A 83 -14.61 -5.26 -4.32
C VAL A 83 -15.97 -5.69 -4.87
N ALA A 84 -17.03 -5.58 -4.07
CA ALA A 84 -18.38 -5.95 -4.48
C ALA A 84 -18.92 -5.05 -5.60
N GLU A 85 -18.76 -3.73 -5.47
CA GLU A 85 -19.19 -2.74 -6.47
C GLU A 85 -18.54 -2.97 -7.84
N LEU A 86 -17.28 -3.41 -7.85
CA LEU A 86 -16.51 -3.66 -9.07
C LEU A 86 -16.58 -5.11 -9.57
N GLY A 87 -17.27 -5.99 -8.84
CA GLY A 87 -17.37 -7.42 -9.18
C GLY A 87 -16.02 -8.13 -9.21
N LEU A 88 -15.08 -7.74 -8.34
CA LEU A 88 -13.72 -8.27 -8.32
C LEU A 88 -13.65 -9.56 -7.51
N GLN A 89 -12.75 -10.46 -7.92
CA GLN A 89 -12.36 -11.59 -7.08
C GLN A 89 -11.36 -11.11 -6.02
N LEU A 90 -11.73 -11.24 -4.75
CA LEU A 90 -10.84 -10.98 -3.61
C LEU A 90 -10.25 -12.29 -3.09
N VAL A 91 -8.92 -12.36 -3.07
CA VAL A 91 -8.15 -13.40 -2.37
C VAL A 91 -7.75 -12.87 -1.00
N VAL A 92 -8.07 -13.62 0.06
CA VAL A 92 -7.67 -13.26 1.43
C VAL A 92 -6.62 -14.24 1.90
N ALA A 93 -5.41 -13.73 2.18
CA ALA A 93 -4.34 -14.49 2.79
C ALA A 93 -4.35 -14.21 4.30
N SER A 94 -4.83 -15.17 5.10
CA SER A 94 -5.19 -14.95 6.51
C SER A 94 -4.06 -15.34 7.47
N VAL A 95 -3.52 -14.36 8.20
CA VAL A 95 -2.57 -14.60 9.29
C VAL A 95 -3.21 -15.38 10.45
N PRO A 96 -4.47 -15.11 10.88
CA PRO A 96 -5.15 -15.95 11.87
C PRO A 96 -5.21 -17.44 11.47
N GLU A 97 -5.47 -17.75 10.19
CA GLU A 97 -5.46 -19.14 9.71
C GLU A 97 -4.05 -19.74 9.72
N ALA A 98 -3.04 -18.97 9.32
CA ALA A 98 -1.65 -19.39 9.35
C ALA A 98 -1.12 -19.63 10.78
N LEU A 99 -1.62 -18.89 11.76
CA LEU A 99 -1.36 -19.14 13.19
C LEU A 99 -2.04 -20.43 13.65
N ALA A 100 -3.31 -20.63 13.27
CA ALA A 100 -4.07 -21.82 13.64
C ALA A 100 -3.48 -23.12 13.04
N SER A 101 -2.92 -23.05 11.83
CA SER A 101 -2.26 -24.18 11.17
C SER A 101 -0.84 -24.43 11.66
N GLY A 102 -0.25 -23.49 12.40
CA GLY A 102 1.14 -23.54 12.87
C GLY A 102 2.18 -23.18 11.80
N MET A 103 1.75 -22.62 10.66
CA MET A 103 2.64 -22.11 9.60
C MET A 103 3.51 -20.95 10.10
N VAL A 104 2.91 -20.05 10.88
CA VAL A 104 3.60 -18.95 11.54
C VAL A 104 3.35 -19.00 13.04
N ARG A 105 4.14 -18.26 13.81
CA ARG A 105 3.97 -18.12 15.26
C ARG A 105 3.79 -16.64 15.61
N GLU A 106 2.96 -16.37 16.61
CA GLU A 106 2.76 -15.01 17.10
C GLU A 106 4.10 -14.42 17.56
N SER A 107 4.37 -13.18 17.17
CA SER A 107 5.55 -12.46 17.64
C SER A 107 5.41 -12.17 19.14
N GLY A 108 6.52 -12.24 19.89
CA GLY A 108 6.50 -11.96 21.34
C GLY A 108 6.09 -10.52 21.69
N ASP A 109 6.14 -9.60 20.74
CA ASP A 109 5.72 -8.19 20.87
C ASP A 109 4.25 -7.95 20.47
N GLY A 110 3.52 -8.97 20.01
CA GLY A 110 2.15 -8.87 19.53
C GLY A 110 1.98 -8.19 18.16
N MET A 111 3.08 -7.87 17.46
CA MET A 111 3.03 -7.30 16.12
C MET A 111 3.01 -8.40 15.05
N ARG A 112 2.16 -8.24 14.04
CA ARG A 112 2.02 -9.23 12.95
C ARG A 112 2.77 -8.86 11.68
N ASN A 113 3.39 -7.67 11.61
CA ASN A 113 4.11 -7.19 10.43
C ASN A 113 5.18 -8.17 9.91
N ARG A 114 5.90 -8.88 10.79
CA ARG A 114 6.94 -9.86 10.38
C ARG A 114 6.37 -11.17 9.84
N ILE A 115 5.18 -11.56 10.30
CA ILE A 115 4.55 -12.82 9.91
C ILE A 115 3.60 -12.68 8.72
N GLN A 116 3.47 -11.47 8.16
CA GLN A 116 2.75 -11.25 6.91
C GLN A 116 3.51 -11.83 5.70
N THR A 117 4.85 -11.75 5.68
CA THR A 117 5.65 -12.19 4.53
C THR A 117 5.48 -13.67 4.22
N PRO A 118 5.59 -14.61 5.18
CA PRO A 118 5.35 -16.01 4.90
C PRO A 118 3.93 -16.29 4.39
N VAL A 119 2.94 -15.58 4.91
CA VAL A 119 1.53 -15.71 4.50
C VAL A 119 1.30 -15.16 3.09
N LEU A 120 1.96 -14.06 2.73
CA LEU A 120 1.97 -13.54 1.37
C LEU A 120 2.58 -14.56 0.40
N LEU A 121 3.76 -15.10 0.74
CA LEU A 121 4.48 -16.05 -0.12
C LEU A 121 3.69 -17.34 -0.32
N ASP A 122 3.05 -17.87 0.73
CA ASP A 122 2.14 -19.02 0.64
C ASP A 122 0.99 -18.76 -0.35
N ALA A 123 0.35 -17.58 -0.25
CA ALA A 123 -0.73 -17.22 -1.16
C ALA A 123 -0.24 -17.08 -2.60
N VAL A 124 0.96 -16.51 -2.82
CA VAL A 124 1.59 -16.40 -4.13
C VAL A 124 1.84 -17.79 -4.73
N GLU A 125 2.40 -18.71 -3.96
CA GLU A 125 2.66 -20.09 -4.40
C GLU A 125 1.35 -20.84 -4.70
N LYS A 126 0.39 -20.81 -3.77
CA LYS A 126 -0.92 -21.48 -3.88
C LYS A 126 -1.71 -21.04 -5.12
N HIS A 127 -1.69 -19.75 -5.43
CA HIS A 127 -2.39 -19.19 -6.58
C HIS A 127 -1.54 -19.08 -7.84
N ARG A 128 -0.24 -19.39 -7.73
CA ARG A 128 0.77 -19.30 -8.79
C ARG A 128 0.84 -17.90 -9.40
N PHE A 129 0.73 -16.87 -8.56
CA PHE A 129 0.84 -15.49 -9.04
C PHE A 129 2.28 -15.22 -9.49
N ASP A 130 2.44 -14.73 -10.72
CA ASP A 130 3.74 -14.43 -11.32
C ASP A 130 4.04 -12.91 -11.34
N ALA A 131 3.03 -12.08 -11.11
CA ALA A 131 3.20 -10.65 -10.87
C ALA A 131 2.25 -10.11 -9.80
N LEU A 132 2.77 -9.25 -8.92
CA LEU A 132 2.02 -8.61 -7.85
C LEU A 132 2.14 -7.10 -7.98
N PHE A 133 1.03 -6.41 -8.25
CA PHE A 133 0.98 -4.96 -8.17
C PHE A 133 0.98 -4.49 -6.72
N GLY A 134 1.91 -3.62 -6.36
CA GLY A 134 2.01 -2.96 -5.06
C GLY A 134 1.90 -1.44 -5.17
N GLY A 135 1.25 -0.82 -4.18
CA GLY A 135 1.08 0.63 -4.11
C GLY A 135 2.26 1.39 -3.51
N ALA A 136 3.46 0.80 -3.45
CA ALA A 136 4.63 1.44 -2.87
C ALA A 136 5.14 2.60 -3.73
N ARG A 137 5.60 3.68 -3.08
CA ARG A 137 6.17 4.86 -3.73
C ARG A 137 7.60 5.10 -3.27
N ARG A 138 8.42 5.73 -4.12
CA ARG A 138 9.83 6.05 -3.82
C ARG A 138 9.97 7.13 -2.74
N ASP A 139 9.00 8.05 -2.63
CA ASP A 139 9.03 9.16 -1.68
C ASP A 139 8.60 8.75 -0.25
N GLU A 140 7.94 7.60 -0.08
CA GLU A 140 7.40 7.16 1.21
C GLU A 140 8.49 6.97 2.27
N GLU A 141 9.66 6.47 1.88
CA GLU A 141 10.75 6.14 2.78
C GLU A 141 12.10 6.03 2.06
N LYS A 142 13.20 6.39 2.76
CA LYS A 142 14.57 6.40 2.21
C LYS A 142 14.99 5.09 1.53
N ALA A 143 14.65 3.94 2.13
CA ALA A 143 15.01 2.62 1.60
C ALA A 143 14.40 2.34 0.21
N ARG A 144 13.27 3.01 -0.12
CA ARG A 144 12.57 2.87 -1.40
C ARG A 144 13.06 3.83 -2.47
N ALA A 145 13.93 4.77 -2.16
CA ALA A 145 14.41 5.76 -3.12
C ALA A 145 15.12 5.12 -4.34
N LYS A 146 15.67 3.90 -4.17
CA LYS A 146 16.33 3.12 -5.23
C LYS A 146 15.47 1.99 -5.77
N GLU A 147 14.18 1.95 -5.43
CA GLU A 147 13.26 0.91 -5.88
C GLU A 147 12.99 1.03 -7.38
N ARG A 148 12.91 -0.12 -8.04
CA ARG A 148 12.56 -0.24 -9.47
C ARG A 148 11.05 -0.38 -9.61
N VAL A 149 10.50 -0.09 -10.79
CA VAL A 149 9.09 -0.40 -11.07
C VAL A 149 8.88 -1.91 -11.09
N PHE A 150 9.80 -2.68 -11.66
CA PHE A 150 9.81 -4.14 -11.71
C PHE A 150 10.91 -4.66 -10.79
N SER A 151 10.49 -5.35 -9.73
CA SER A 151 11.37 -5.91 -8.71
C SER A 151 11.23 -7.44 -8.70
N PHE A 152 12.29 -8.11 -9.15
CA PHE A 152 12.29 -9.57 -9.38
C PHE A 152 12.49 -10.35 -8.09
N ARG A 153 11.73 -11.44 -7.93
CA ARG A 153 11.79 -12.38 -6.81
C ARG A 153 12.12 -13.76 -7.35
N ASP A 154 13.03 -14.47 -6.68
CA ASP A 154 13.35 -15.86 -7.04
C ASP A 154 12.21 -16.83 -6.66
N GLU A 155 12.43 -18.14 -6.87
CA GLU A 155 11.46 -19.21 -6.57
C GLU A 155 11.07 -19.30 -5.08
N PHE A 156 11.89 -18.76 -4.17
CA PHE A 156 11.60 -18.69 -2.74
C PHE A 156 10.99 -17.34 -2.35
N GLY A 157 10.73 -16.47 -3.32
CA GLY A 157 10.24 -15.12 -3.10
C GLY A 157 11.31 -14.14 -2.63
N GLN A 158 12.60 -14.46 -2.65
CA GLN A 158 13.65 -13.58 -2.14
C GLN A 158 14.11 -12.56 -3.19
N TRP A 159 14.66 -11.43 -2.73
CA TRP A 159 15.22 -10.40 -3.60
C TRP A 159 16.75 -10.51 -3.73
N ASP A 160 17.23 -10.71 -4.96
CA ASP A 160 18.66 -10.63 -5.32
C ASP A 160 18.95 -9.32 -6.10
N PRO A 161 19.86 -8.44 -5.60
CA PRO A 161 20.31 -7.27 -6.33
C PRO A 161 20.82 -7.55 -7.76
N LYS A 162 21.45 -8.70 -8.00
CA LYS A 162 22.06 -9.06 -9.29
C LYS A 162 21.03 -9.44 -10.34
N ASN A 163 19.86 -9.90 -9.92
CA ASN A 163 18.76 -10.28 -10.81
C ASN A 163 17.89 -9.08 -11.22
N GLN A 164 18.17 -7.89 -10.69
CA GLN A 164 17.43 -6.68 -11.01
C GLN A 164 17.87 -6.08 -12.34
N ARG A 165 16.91 -5.56 -13.09
CA ARG A 165 17.12 -5.14 -14.49
C ARG A 165 17.12 -3.62 -14.62
N PRO A 166 17.99 -3.05 -15.47
CA PRO A 166 17.87 -1.64 -15.86
C PRO A 166 16.50 -1.37 -16.50
N GLU A 167 15.88 -0.25 -16.14
CA GLU A 167 14.62 0.23 -16.69
C GLU A 167 14.96 1.46 -17.54
N LEU A 168 14.97 1.31 -18.86
CA LEU A 168 15.33 2.38 -19.79
C LEU A 168 14.08 2.90 -20.48
N TRP A 169 13.81 4.21 -20.42
CA TRP A 169 12.56 4.82 -20.89
C TRP A 169 11.34 4.15 -20.25
N SER A 170 10.36 3.78 -21.06
CA SER A 170 9.18 2.99 -20.69
C SER A 170 9.29 1.57 -21.29
N LEU A 171 10.50 1.00 -21.31
CA LEU A 171 10.74 -0.38 -21.75
C LEU A 171 11.02 -1.24 -20.51
N TYR A 172 10.07 -2.10 -20.18
CA TYR A 172 10.19 -3.06 -19.08
C TYR A 172 10.50 -4.45 -19.64
N ASN A 173 11.30 -5.23 -18.92
CA ASN A 173 11.60 -6.61 -19.30
C ASN A 173 10.96 -7.54 -18.27
N GLY A 174 9.76 -8.03 -18.53
CA GLY A 174 9.01 -8.91 -17.64
C GLY A 174 9.38 -10.39 -17.66
N ARG A 175 10.32 -10.82 -18.50
CA ARG A 175 10.67 -12.25 -18.64
C ARG A 175 11.13 -12.85 -17.32
N HIS A 176 10.53 -13.94 -16.85
CA HIS A 176 10.96 -14.59 -15.62
C HIS A 176 10.89 -16.12 -15.81
N HIS A 177 11.59 -16.87 -14.96
CA HIS A 177 11.54 -18.33 -14.99
C HIS A 177 10.30 -18.85 -14.26
N PRO A 178 9.79 -20.05 -14.61
CA PRO A 178 8.72 -20.68 -13.84
C PRO A 178 9.09 -20.76 -12.35
N GLY A 179 8.19 -20.31 -11.48
CA GLY A 179 8.40 -20.24 -10.02
C GLY A 179 8.88 -18.87 -9.53
N GLU A 180 9.50 -18.06 -10.38
CA GLU A 180 9.83 -16.66 -10.06
C GLU A 180 8.58 -15.78 -10.11
N SER A 181 8.61 -14.66 -9.41
CA SER A 181 7.55 -13.65 -9.47
C SER A 181 8.11 -12.23 -9.50
N ILE A 182 7.30 -11.27 -9.93
CA ILE A 182 7.69 -9.86 -10.00
C ILE A 182 6.80 -9.04 -9.09
N ARG A 183 7.39 -8.14 -8.32
CA ARG A 183 6.70 -7.09 -7.58
C ARG A 183 6.71 -5.85 -8.47
N VAL A 184 5.53 -5.35 -8.83
CA VAL A 184 5.38 -4.24 -9.77
C VAL A 184 4.79 -3.05 -9.06
N PHE A 185 5.38 -1.87 -9.23
CA PHE A 185 5.01 -0.66 -8.50
C PHE A 185 4.57 0.47 -9.44
N PRO A 186 3.33 0.45 -9.96
CA PRO A 186 2.83 1.47 -10.88
C PRO A 186 2.86 2.89 -10.30
N LEU A 187 2.86 3.02 -8.97
CA LEU A 187 2.87 4.30 -8.28
C LEU A 187 4.28 4.81 -7.94
N SER A 188 5.35 4.13 -8.34
CA SER A 188 6.73 4.44 -7.90
C SER A 188 7.13 5.93 -7.98
N ASN A 189 6.67 6.64 -9.01
CA ASN A 189 6.98 8.04 -9.28
C ASN A 189 6.00 9.05 -8.67
N TRP A 190 4.95 8.58 -8.02
CA TRP A 190 3.96 9.43 -7.37
C TRP A 190 4.49 9.88 -6.01
N THR A 191 4.17 11.12 -5.63
CA THR A 191 4.35 11.60 -4.26
C THR A 191 3.07 11.47 -3.45
N GLU A 192 3.15 11.67 -2.12
CA GLU A 192 1.95 11.70 -1.28
C GLU A 192 0.98 12.79 -1.72
N LEU A 193 1.52 13.95 -2.14
CA LEU A 193 0.72 15.07 -2.63
C LEU A 193 0.06 14.76 -3.98
N ASP A 194 0.75 14.04 -4.87
CA ASP A 194 0.15 13.58 -6.14
C ASP A 194 -1.02 12.62 -5.90
N VAL A 195 -0.85 11.67 -4.98
CA VAL A 195 -1.90 10.74 -4.55
C VAL A 195 -3.14 11.51 -4.07
N TRP A 196 -2.97 12.49 -3.18
CA TRP A 196 -4.08 13.30 -2.68
C TRP A 196 -4.72 14.19 -3.74
N HIS A 197 -3.93 14.86 -4.59
CA HIS A 197 -4.48 15.64 -5.69
C HIS A 197 -5.25 14.77 -6.69
N TYR A 198 -4.80 13.54 -6.92
CA TYR A 198 -5.49 12.60 -7.78
C TYR A 198 -6.80 12.10 -7.16
N ILE A 199 -6.80 11.81 -5.85
CA ILE A 199 -8.02 11.53 -5.08
C ILE A 199 -9.03 12.66 -5.23
N ALA A 200 -8.60 13.92 -5.09
CA ALA A 200 -9.46 15.08 -5.28
C ALA A 200 -10.00 15.17 -6.72
N ARG A 201 -9.11 15.06 -7.72
CA ARG A 201 -9.45 15.16 -9.15
C ARG A 201 -10.47 14.11 -9.58
N GLU A 202 -10.24 12.86 -9.19
CA GLU A 202 -11.07 11.72 -9.55
C GLU A 202 -12.25 11.51 -8.60
N ARG A 203 -12.35 12.33 -7.54
CA ARG A 203 -13.36 12.23 -6.47
C ARG A 203 -13.44 10.82 -5.88
N ILE A 204 -12.28 10.27 -5.58
CA ILE A 204 -12.17 8.89 -5.08
C ILE A 204 -12.59 8.89 -3.60
N PRO A 205 -13.62 8.13 -3.22
CA PRO A 205 -13.96 8.00 -1.81
C PRO A 205 -12.84 7.25 -1.07
N LEU A 206 -12.65 7.58 0.20
CA LEU A 206 -11.66 6.91 1.07
C LEU A 206 -12.33 6.48 2.38
N PRO A 207 -11.76 5.46 3.07
CA PRO A 207 -12.11 5.16 4.45
C PRO A 207 -12.06 6.40 5.34
N SER A 208 -13.01 6.53 6.27
CA SER A 208 -13.12 7.70 7.16
C SER A 208 -11.87 7.95 8.02
N ILE A 209 -11.09 6.90 8.27
CA ILE A 209 -9.85 6.94 9.06
C ILE A 209 -8.79 7.92 8.51
N TYR A 210 -8.85 8.24 7.22
CA TYR A 210 -7.94 9.18 6.57
C TYR A 210 -8.26 10.65 6.83
N TYR A 211 -9.48 10.95 7.28
CA TYR A 211 -9.94 12.29 7.63
C TYR A 211 -9.91 12.50 9.14
N ALA A 212 -9.82 13.74 9.60
CA ALA A 212 -9.81 14.07 11.02
C ALA A 212 -11.10 13.61 11.72
N HIS A 213 -10.94 12.91 12.84
CA HIS A 213 -12.03 12.45 13.70
C HIS A 213 -11.54 12.30 15.15
N GLU A 214 -12.47 12.32 16.10
CA GLU A 214 -12.13 12.11 17.51
C GLU A 214 -11.87 10.62 17.79
N ARG A 215 -10.73 10.29 18.39
CA ARG A 215 -10.46 8.97 18.98
C ARG A 215 -9.93 9.08 20.40
N GLU A 216 -10.21 8.07 21.20
CA GLU A 216 -9.45 7.81 22.42
C GLU A 216 -8.05 7.31 22.04
N VAL A 217 -7.03 8.06 22.44
CA VAL A 217 -5.63 7.79 22.12
C VAL A 217 -4.78 7.75 23.39
N ILE A 218 -3.62 7.12 23.28
CA ILE A 218 -2.51 7.31 24.21
C ILE A 218 -1.33 7.94 23.47
N GLU A 219 -0.51 8.69 24.19
CA GLU A 219 0.78 9.16 23.69
C GLU A 219 1.89 8.23 24.17
N ARG A 220 2.61 7.60 23.23
CA ARG A 220 3.76 6.74 23.51
C ARG A 220 4.88 7.09 22.54
N ASP A 221 6.05 7.45 23.07
CA ASP A 221 7.24 7.82 22.28
C ASP A 221 6.97 8.93 21.22
N GLY A 222 6.12 9.91 21.59
CA GLY A 222 5.73 11.04 20.74
C GLY A 222 4.80 10.67 19.59
N MET A 223 4.17 9.49 19.64
CA MET A 223 3.14 9.02 18.70
C MET A 223 1.80 8.83 19.39
N PHE A 224 0.71 9.07 18.67
CA PHE A 224 -0.65 8.87 19.17
C PHE A 224 -1.19 7.54 18.67
N TYR A 225 -1.44 6.60 19.57
CA TYR A 225 -2.01 5.30 19.21
C TYR A 225 -3.46 5.23 19.68
N ALA A 226 -4.37 4.82 18.79
CA ALA A 226 -5.77 4.64 19.16
C ALA A 226 -5.93 3.44 20.10
N VAL A 227 -6.67 3.63 21.20
CA VAL A 227 -7.05 2.54 22.09
C VAL A 227 -8.08 1.67 21.36
N ASN A 228 -7.77 0.38 21.22
CA ASN A 228 -8.62 -0.59 20.55
C ASN A 228 -8.48 -1.99 21.18
N GLU A 229 -9.06 -3.01 20.56
CA GLU A 229 -9.00 -4.38 21.08
C GLU A 229 -7.59 -4.97 21.09
N PHE A 230 -6.73 -4.57 20.15
CA PHE A 230 -5.36 -5.04 19.97
C PHE A 230 -4.32 -4.13 20.66
N PHE A 231 -4.69 -2.88 20.96
CA PHE A 231 -3.80 -1.89 21.55
C PHE A 231 -4.40 -1.29 22.83
N ARG A 232 -3.85 -1.69 23.97
CA ARG A 232 -4.29 -1.26 25.31
C ARG A 232 -3.22 -0.39 26.00
N PRO A 233 -3.62 0.57 26.86
CA PRO A 233 -2.70 1.32 27.69
C PRO A 233 -1.90 0.41 28.65
N ARG A 234 -0.62 0.70 28.81
CA ARG A 234 0.24 0.12 29.86
C ARG A 234 -0.02 0.82 31.20
N ALA A 235 0.46 0.23 32.29
CA ALA A 235 0.37 0.86 33.60
C ALA A 235 1.03 2.25 33.59
N GLY A 236 0.28 3.27 33.99
CA GLY A 236 0.72 4.66 34.01
C GLY A 236 0.52 5.46 32.73
N GLU A 237 0.05 4.83 31.64
CA GLU A 237 -0.32 5.57 30.42
C GLU A 237 -1.72 6.16 30.53
N GLU A 238 -1.85 7.46 30.27
CA GLU A 238 -3.12 8.17 30.28
C GLU A 238 -3.78 8.13 28.90
N ARG A 239 -5.07 7.83 28.90
CA ARG A 239 -5.91 7.91 27.70
C ARG A 239 -6.60 9.27 27.65
N PHE A 240 -6.67 9.86 26.47
CA PHE A 240 -7.39 11.11 26.26
C PHE A 240 -8.01 11.13 24.86
N LYS A 241 -9.00 11.99 24.67
CA LYS A 241 -9.61 12.21 23.36
C LYS A 241 -8.78 13.20 22.56
N ALA A 242 -8.50 12.87 21.31
CA ALA A 242 -7.80 13.75 20.39
C ALA A 242 -8.45 13.71 19.01
N GLN A 243 -8.42 14.85 18.33
CA GLN A 243 -8.77 14.95 16.91
C GLN A 243 -7.57 14.50 16.07
N VAL A 244 -7.72 13.36 15.39
CA VAL A 244 -6.62 12.68 14.71
C VAL A 244 -7.06 12.14 13.35
N ARG A 245 -6.10 11.89 12.48
CA ARG A 245 -6.26 11.12 11.23
C ARG A 245 -5.08 10.19 11.02
N TYR A 246 -5.19 9.30 10.05
CA TYR A 246 -4.10 8.42 9.66
C TYR A 246 -3.55 8.81 8.28
N ARG A 247 -2.22 8.98 8.18
CA ARG A 247 -1.54 9.19 6.89
C ARG A 247 -1.31 7.86 6.17
N THR A 248 -0.82 6.87 6.91
CA THR A 248 -0.73 5.46 6.50
C THR A 248 -1.67 4.62 7.35
N VAL A 249 -2.15 3.51 6.80
CA VAL A 249 -2.83 2.47 7.59
C VAL A 249 -2.10 1.13 7.47
N GLY A 250 -1.89 0.46 8.60
CA GLY A 250 -1.43 -0.91 8.74
C GLY A 250 -2.23 -1.60 9.84
N ASP A 251 -1.58 -2.42 10.67
CA ASP A 251 -2.25 -3.03 11.82
C ASP A 251 -2.63 -1.98 12.87
N ALA A 252 -3.83 -2.09 13.42
CA ALA A 252 -4.34 -1.28 14.51
C ALA A 252 -3.55 -1.45 15.82
N SER A 253 -2.71 -2.50 15.90
CA SER A 253 -1.79 -2.72 17.02
C SER A 253 -0.49 -1.90 16.94
N CYS A 254 -0.16 -1.29 15.79
CA CYS A 254 1.12 -0.57 15.63
C CYS A 254 1.05 0.69 14.76
N THR A 255 -0.10 1.03 14.18
CA THR A 255 -0.26 2.25 13.40
C THR A 255 -0.60 3.42 14.31
N ALA A 256 0.22 4.47 14.30
CA ALA A 256 -0.05 5.72 14.98
C ALA A 256 -0.85 6.68 14.09
N ALA A 257 -1.71 7.46 14.74
CA ALA A 257 -2.41 8.58 14.16
C ALA A 257 -1.60 9.88 14.30
N VAL A 258 -1.93 10.88 13.49
CA VAL A 258 -1.42 12.25 13.60
C VAL A 258 -2.54 13.16 14.07
N ARG A 259 -2.24 14.14 14.93
CA ARG A 259 -3.18 15.21 15.26
C ARG A 259 -3.46 16.03 14.00
N SER A 260 -4.73 16.28 13.73
CA SER A 260 -5.16 16.94 12.50
C SER A 260 -6.59 17.44 12.61
N ASP A 261 -6.88 18.55 11.93
CA ASP A 261 -8.24 19.08 11.73
C ASP A 261 -8.73 18.88 10.27
N ALA A 262 -7.98 18.10 9.48
CA ALA A 262 -8.24 17.84 8.08
C ALA A 262 -9.34 16.79 7.88
N ASP A 263 -10.59 17.21 7.99
CA ASP A 263 -11.81 16.41 7.80
C ASP A 263 -12.26 16.25 6.32
N THR A 264 -11.53 16.84 5.39
CA THR A 264 -11.84 16.89 3.95
C THR A 264 -10.57 16.70 3.12
N VAL A 265 -10.71 16.26 1.86
CA VAL A 265 -9.56 16.04 0.96
C VAL A 265 -8.76 17.32 0.78
N GLU A 266 -9.42 18.46 0.64
CA GLU A 266 -8.80 19.78 0.45
C GLU A 266 -7.95 20.16 1.66
N LYS A 267 -8.48 20.00 2.88
CA LYS A 267 -7.70 20.26 4.10
C LYS A 267 -6.52 19.29 4.25
N VAL A 268 -6.67 18.04 3.82
CA VAL A 268 -5.56 17.08 3.86
C VAL A 268 -4.45 17.49 2.89
N ILE A 269 -4.81 17.95 1.69
CA ILE A 269 -3.85 18.50 0.72
C ILE A 269 -3.10 19.69 1.31
N GLU A 270 -3.81 20.64 1.94
CA GLU A 270 -3.20 21.80 2.59
C GLU A 270 -2.23 21.40 3.71
N GLU A 271 -2.62 20.43 4.54
CA GLU A 271 -1.78 19.91 5.62
C GLU A 271 -0.53 19.19 5.10
N VAL A 272 -0.68 18.33 4.09
CA VAL A 272 0.44 17.59 3.48
C VAL A 272 1.39 18.54 2.74
N ALA A 273 0.88 19.56 2.05
CA ALA A 273 1.72 20.55 1.39
C ALA A 273 2.60 21.37 2.37
N ALA A 274 2.17 21.52 3.62
CA ALA A 274 2.90 22.24 4.66
C ALA A 274 3.90 21.37 5.45
N THR A 275 3.82 20.04 5.37
CA THR A 275 4.63 19.13 6.20
C THR A 275 6.03 18.91 5.64
N ARG A 276 7.00 18.65 6.53
CA ARG A 276 8.39 18.29 6.19
C ARG A 276 8.78 16.88 6.62
N ILE A 277 7.83 16.13 7.17
CA ILE A 277 8.07 14.77 7.69
C ILE A 277 7.50 13.76 6.70
N THR A 278 8.32 12.78 6.31
CA THR A 278 7.94 11.65 5.45
C THR A 278 6.72 10.94 6.00
N GLU A 279 5.87 10.42 5.12
CA GLU A 279 4.60 9.80 5.49
C GLU A 279 4.75 8.69 6.54
N ARG A 280 5.56 7.66 6.26
CA ARG A 280 5.75 6.51 7.17
C ARG A 280 6.48 6.89 8.45
N GLY A 281 7.46 7.78 8.39
CA GLY A 281 8.21 8.25 9.57
C GLY A 281 7.36 9.00 10.61
N ALA A 282 6.17 9.49 10.21
CA ALA A 282 5.22 10.13 11.11
C ALA A 282 4.29 9.14 11.83
N THR A 283 4.02 7.96 11.26
CA THR A 283 2.90 7.09 11.67
C THR A 283 3.25 5.63 11.97
N ARG A 284 4.43 5.13 11.57
CA ARG A 284 4.83 3.72 11.76
C ARG A 284 5.84 3.61 12.90
N GLY A 285 5.39 3.08 14.05
CA GLY A 285 6.23 2.87 15.24
C GLY A 285 7.33 1.84 15.04
N ASP A 286 7.06 0.80 14.24
CA ASP A 286 7.99 -0.28 13.94
C ASP A 286 9.14 0.16 13.02
N ASP A 287 8.88 1.08 12.08
CA ASP A 287 9.89 1.61 11.17
C ASP A 287 10.93 2.49 11.91
N ARG A 288 10.62 3.02 13.11
CA ARG A 288 11.61 3.74 13.94
C ARG A 288 12.61 2.83 14.67
N VAL A 289 12.33 1.53 14.76
CA VAL A 289 13.13 0.58 15.58
C VAL A 289 14.44 0.19 14.88
N SER A 290 14.53 0.31 13.55
CA SER A 290 15.78 0.15 12.79
C SER A 290 15.63 0.61 11.34
N GLU A 291 16.54 1.44 10.81
CA GLU A 291 16.61 1.78 9.37
C GLU A 291 16.71 0.53 8.46
N ALA A 292 17.14 -0.62 8.99
CA ALA A 292 17.26 -1.88 8.24
C ALA A 292 15.95 -2.67 8.10
N ALA A 293 14.90 -2.37 8.88
CA ALA A 293 13.69 -3.21 8.94
C ALA A 293 12.98 -3.37 7.59
N MET A 294 13.05 -2.34 6.74
CA MET A 294 12.45 -2.38 5.39
C MET A 294 13.37 -3.03 4.35
N GLU A 295 14.69 -2.90 4.49
CA GLU A 295 15.65 -3.62 3.65
C GLU A 295 15.57 -5.13 3.91
N ASP A 296 15.40 -5.53 5.17
CA ASP A 296 15.21 -6.93 5.56
C ASP A 296 13.91 -7.49 4.97
N ARG A 297 12.78 -6.77 5.10
CA ARG A 297 11.49 -7.16 4.47
C ARG A 297 11.58 -7.30 2.95
N LYS A 298 12.39 -6.47 2.30
CA LYS A 298 12.63 -6.57 0.85
C LYS A 298 13.41 -7.83 0.50
N ARG A 299 14.45 -8.16 1.26
CA ARG A 299 15.22 -9.41 1.08
C ARG A 299 14.36 -10.65 1.34
N GLU A 300 13.48 -10.57 2.33
CA GLU A 300 12.55 -11.64 2.71
C GLU A 300 11.35 -11.79 1.74
N GLY A 301 11.14 -10.85 0.81
CA GLY A 301 10.16 -11.00 -0.27
C GLY A 301 8.82 -10.29 -0.12
N TYR A 302 8.66 -9.45 0.92
CA TYR A 302 7.40 -8.76 1.19
C TYR A 302 7.09 -7.67 0.15
N PHE A 303 8.04 -6.75 -0.03
CA PHE A 303 8.05 -5.83 -1.18
C PHE A 303 8.65 -6.54 -2.37
#